data_AF-A0A0C2GI80-F1
#
_entry.id   AF-A0A0C2GI80-F1
#
_cell.length_a   1.000
_cell.length_b   1.000
_cell.length_c   1.000
_cell.angle_alpha   90.00
_cell.angle_beta   90.00
_cell.angle_gamma   90.00
#
_symmetry.space_group_name_H-M   'P 1'
#
loop_
_entity.id
_entity.type
_entity.pdbx_description
1 polymer ?
#
loop_
_entity_poly.entity_id
_entity_poly.type
_entity_poly.pdbx_seq_one_letter_code
_entity_poly.pdbx_strand_id
1 'polypeptide(L)'
;MDDCSHLKDSPGRYMQVFNVDPIPTVCPFEDAHVNPAIKDYYRHYNIRDFEYSRIEERKETKWTSVKDNDLMRMWIVKRTVVTYERLPGILRSTQIISTSPPIYVNPLRRSVDQMQRKNAELMETALLVLLDRLHAVKKLSGEILGVVRPAVMGGVSNYEVTVW
;
A
#
# COMPACT_ATOMS: atom_id res chain seq x y z
N MET A 1 13.83 3.74 -1.88
CA MET A 1 15.18 3.82 -2.44
C MET A 1 16.09 4.21 -1.32
N ASP A 2 16.96 3.28 -0.95
CA ASP A 2 18.04 3.56 0.00
C ASP A 2 19.03 4.53 -0.63
N ASP A 3 19.63 5.37 0.20
CA ASP A 3 20.65 6.30 -0.27
C ASP A 3 21.95 5.52 -0.57
N CYS A 4 22.13 5.22 -1.86
CA CYS A 4 23.32 4.57 -2.39
C CYS A 4 24.26 5.58 -3.08
N SER A 5 24.19 6.87 -2.74
CA SER A 5 25.06 7.90 -3.34
C SER A 5 26.55 7.56 -3.23
N HIS A 6 26.97 6.99 -2.10
CA HIS A 6 28.33 6.51 -1.85
C HIS A 6 28.81 5.38 -2.80
N LEU A 7 27.89 4.64 -3.44
CA LEU A 7 28.23 3.57 -4.38
C LEU A 7 28.42 4.07 -5.82
N LYS A 8 28.09 5.32 -6.13
CA LYS A 8 28.19 5.85 -7.50
C LYS A 8 29.61 5.85 -8.04
N ASP A 9 30.58 6.17 -7.18
CA ASP A 9 32.00 6.27 -7.55
C ASP A 9 32.82 5.06 -7.08
N SER A 10 32.17 4.05 -6.51
CA SER A 10 32.83 2.86 -5.99
C SER A 10 33.21 1.90 -7.13
N PRO A 11 34.42 1.28 -7.09
CA PRO A 11 34.77 0.25 -8.06
C PRO A 11 33.84 -0.96 -7.89
N GLY A 12 33.01 -1.27 -8.89
CA GLY A 12 32.11 -2.42 -8.86
C GLY A 12 30.88 -2.28 -9.75
N ARG A 13 30.00 -3.26 -9.67
CA ARG A 13 28.66 -3.25 -10.28
C ARG A 13 27.63 -3.54 -9.20
N TYR A 14 26.78 -2.55 -8.91
CA TYR A 14 25.78 -2.62 -7.86
C TYR A 14 24.38 -2.51 -8.47
N MET A 15 23.44 -3.31 -7.95
CA MET A 15 22.04 -3.30 -8.38
C MET A 15 21.15 -3.21 -7.15
N GLN A 16 20.24 -2.25 -7.14
CA GLN A 16 19.19 -2.15 -6.11
C GLN A 16 17.88 -2.63 -6.72
N VAL A 17 17.22 -3.56 -6.03
CA VAL A 17 15.94 -4.13 -6.45
C VAL A 17 14.96 -3.97 -5.31
N PHE A 18 13.78 -3.43 -5.62
CA PHE A 18 12.68 -3.30 -4.68
C PHE A 18 11.36 -3.43 -5.42
N ASN A 19 10.33 -3.85 -4.69
CA ASN A 19 8.97 -3.84 -5.19
C ASN A 19 8.42 -2.40 -5.17
N VAL A 20 7.55 -2.13 -6.13
CA VAL A 20 6.76 -0.91 -6.19
C VAL A 20 5.31 -1.28 -6.47
N ASP A 21 4.38 -0.51 -5.93
CA ASP A 21 2.95 -0.68 -6.17
C ASP A 21 2.51 0.29 -7.28
N PRO A 22 1.64 -0.12 -8.21
CA PRO A 22 1.11 0.80 -9.21
C PRO A 22 0.24 1.86 -8.54
N ILE A 23 0.35 3.12 -8.98
CA ILE A 23 -0.58 4.19 -8.62
C ILE A 23 -1.70 4.18 -9.68
N PRO A 24 -2.95 3.86 -9.30
CA PRO A 24 -4.05 3.75 -10.24
C PRO A 24 -4.30 5.03 -11.03
N THR A 25 -4.67 4.86 -12.29
CA THR A 25 -5.27 5.94 -13.07
C THR A 25 -6.74 6.10 -12.68
N VAL A 26 -7.29 7.30 -12.86
CA VAL A 26 -8.70 7.57 -12.54
C VAL A 26 -9.59 6.74 -13.46
N CYS A 27 -10.40 5.87 -12.86
CA CYS A 27 -11.47 5.16 -13.57
C CYS A 27 -12.60 6.17 -13.86
N PRO A 28 -12.97 6.40 -15.13
CA PRO A 28 -14.00 7.38 -15.48
C PRO A 28 -15.42 6.90 -15.12
N PHE A 29 -15.57 5.63 -14.73
CA PHE A 29 -16.85 5.03 -14.37
C PHE A 29 -17.02 5.01 -12.86
N GLU A 30 -17.94 5.83 -12.35
CA GLU A 30 -18.28 5.91 -10.92
C GLU A 30 -19.33 4.87 -10.49
N ASP A 31 -20.02 4.22 -11.44
CA ASP A 31 -21.10 3.28 -11.14
C ASP A 31 -20.59 2.04 -10.38
N ALA A 32 -21.32 1.68 -9.32
CA ALA A 32 -21.08 0.51 -8.49
C ALA A 32 -21.21 -0.80 -9.27
N HIS A 33 -22.06 -0.85 -10.32
CA HIS A 33 -22.32 -2.04 -11.13
C HIS A 33 -21.30 -2.27 -12.24
N VAL A 34 -20.33 -1.36 -12.42
CA VAL A 34 -19.24 -1.54 -13.38
C VAL A 34 -18.46 -2.80 -13.01
N ASN A 35 -18.29 -3.68 -14.00
CA ASN A 35 -17.59 -4.95 -13.84
C ASN A 35 -16.20 -4.70 -13.19
N PRO A 36 -15.85 -5.41 -12.10
CA PRO A 36 -14.57 -5.25 -11.41
C PRO A 36 -13.34 -5.33 -12.35
N ALA A 37 -13.40 -6.15 -13.40
CA ALA A 37 -12.32 -6.27 -14.38
C ALA A 37 -12.00 -4.94 -15.10
N ILE A 38 -13.00 -4.09 -15.32
CA ILE A 38 -12.80 -2.76 -15.90
C ILE A 38 -12.07 -1.86 -14.90
N LYS A 39 -12.47 -1.88 -13.63
CA LYS A 39 -11.79 -1.13 -12.56
C LYS A 39 -10.34 -1.60 -12.40
N ASP A 40 -10.10 -2.90 -12.49
CA ASP A 40 -8.76 -3.50 -12.41
C ASP A 40 -7.84 -3.08 -13.55
N TYR A 41 -8.36 -2.84 -14.75
CA TYR A 41 -7.58 -2.26 -15.85
C TYR A 41 -6.99 -0.90 -15.43
N TYR A 42 -7.78 0.01 -14.86
CA TYR A 42 -7.28 1.33 -14.44
C TYR A 42 -6.36 1.28 -13.22
N ARG A 43 -6.48 0.22 -12.40
CA ARG A 43 -5.60 -0.02 -11.23
C ARG A 43 -4.22 -0.54 -11.61
N HIS A 44 -4.12 -1.40 -12.63
CA HIS A 44 -2.90 -2.17 -12.89
C HIS A 44 -2.34 -2.05 -14.31
N TYR A 45 -3.12 -1.49 -15.25
CA TYR A 45 -2.75 -1.40 -16.66
C TYR A 45 -2.60 0.06 -17.09
N ASN A 46 -1.71 0.29 -18.06
CA ASN A 46 -1.40 1.61 -18.59
C ASN A 46 -0.94 2.59 -17.49
N ILE A 47 -0.12 2.08 -16.56
CA ILE A 47 0.36 2.78 -15.37
C ILE A 47 1.68 3.47 -15.67
N ARG A 48 1.78 4.75 -15.27
CA ARG A 48 3.01 5.54 -15.36
C ARG A 48 3.69 5.72 -14.01
N ASP A 49 2.87 5.88 -12.98
CA ASP A 49 3.29 6.32 -11.67
C ASP A 49 3.22 5.13 -10.72
N PHE A 50 4.26 4.96 -9.92
CA PHE A 50 4.41 3.85 -8.98
C PHE A 50 4.73 4.40 -7.60
N GLU A 51 4.28 3.71 -6.55
CA GLU A 51 4.61 4.02 -5.17
C GLU A 51 5.68 3.04 -4.68
N TYR A 52 6.83 3.57 -4.30
CA TYR A 52 7.75 2.86 -3.44
C TYR A 52 7.40 3.16 -1.99
N SER A 53 7.27 2.12 -1.16
CA SER A 53 7.06 2.25 0.28
C SER A 53 8.08 1.45 1.08
N ARG A 54 8.54 1.99 2.20
CA ARG A 54 9.36 1.26 3.17
C ARG A 54 8.99 1.63 4.59
N ILE A 55 9.26 0.73 5.52
CA ILE A 55 9.15 1.00 6.95
C ILE A 55 10.43 1.70 7.43
N GLU A 56 10.26 2.67 8.31
CA GLU A 56 11.32 3.33 9.07
C GLU A 56 10.91 3.35 10.54
N GLU A 57 11.74 2.77 11.41
CA GLU A 57 11.51 2.81 12.85
C GLU A 57 12.00 4.15 13.42
N ARG A 58 11.15 4.83 14.19
CA ARG A 58 11.48 6.10 14.83
C ARG A 58 11.15 6.05 16.32
N LYS A 59 12.09 6.51 17.13
CA LYS A 59 11.92 6.73 18.58
C LYS A 59 11.88 8.23 18.87
N GLU A 60 11.50 8.60 20.09
CA GLU A 60 11.47 9.99 20.55
C GLU A 60 10.51 10.89 19.75
N THR A 61 9.47 10.29 19.18
CA THR A 61 8.37 11.02 18.52
C THR A 61 7.23 11.27 19.50
N LYS A 62 6.34 12.23 19.17
CA LYS A 62 5.10 12.46 19.92
C LYS A 62 4.18 11.23 20.04
N TRP A 63 4.39 10.20 19.21
CA TRP A 63 3.58 8.97 19.23
C TRP A 63 4.16 7.96 20.22
N THR A 64 5.48 7.79 20.20
CA THR A 64 6.21 6.93 21.14
C THR A 64 6.21 7.48 22.57
N SER A 65 6.01 8.79 22.74
CA SER A 65 5.81 9.38 24.08
C SER A 65 4.47 9.02 24.71
N VAL A 66 3.45 8.70 23.90
CA VAL A 66 2.12 8.29 24.40
C VAL A 66 2.13 6.82 24.77
N LYS A 67 2.65 5.96 23.88
CA LYS A 67 2.86 4.54 24.14
C LYS A 67 3.99 4.05 23.26
N ASP A 68 5.05 3.54 23.87
CA ASP A 68 6.20 3.05 23.13
C ASP A 68 6.01 1.58 22.72
N ASN A 69 5.41 1.34 21.55
CA ASN A 69 5.23 0.02 20.97
C ASN A 69 5.60 0.01 19.47
N ASP A 70 5.66 -1.19 18.88
CA ASP A 70 6.04 -1.36 17.46
C ASP A 70 5.16 -0.52 16.53
N LEU A 71 3.85 -0.44 16.81
CA LEU A 71 2.92 0.35 16.01
C LEU A 71 3.29 1.84 16.00
N MET A 72 3.59 2.41 17.17
CA MET A 72 3.94 3.83 17.34
C MET A 72 5.35 4.16 16.83
N ARG A 73 6.26 3.19 16.82
CA ARG A 73 7.59 3.37 16.25
C ARG A 73 7.62 3.29 14.73
N MET A 74 6.68 2.57 14.11
CA MET A 74 6.73 2.32 12.66
C MET A 74 6.12 3.44 11.82
N TRP A 75 6.99 4.17 11.12
CA TRP A 75 6.62 5.11 10.07
C TRP A 75 6.73 4.45 8.70
N ILE A 76 5.96 4.93 7.73
CA ILE A 76 6.13 4.54 6.32
C ILE A 76 6.71 5.73 5.56
N VAL A 77 7.80 5.49 4.84
CA VAL A 77 8.35 6.44 3.88
C VAL A 77 7.89 6.03 2.50
N LYS A 78 7.14 6.92 1.85
CA LYS A 78 6.63 6.74 0.49
C LYS A 78 7.36 7.64 -0.49
N ARG A 79 7.55 7.18 -1.72
CA ARG A 79 8.03 7.98 -2.85
C ARG A 79 7.26 7.60 -4.10
N THR A 80 6.87 8.60 -4.87
CA THR A 80 6.33 8.38 -6.22
C THR A 80 7.48 8.24 -7.20
N VAL A 81 7.41 7.23 -8.04
CA VAL A 81 8.35 6.90 -9.10
C VAL A 81 7.62 7.02 -10.43
N VAL A 82 8.08 7.89 -11.31
CA VAL A 82 7.46 8.14 -12.60
C VAL A 82 8.33 7.52 -13.69
N THR A 83 7.71 6.70 -14.53
CA THR A 83 8.34 6.06 -15.67
C THR A 83 8.24 6.91 -16.94
N TYR A 84 9.18 6.70 -17.87
CA TYR A 84 9.20 7.36 -19.17
C TYR A 84 7.96 6.97 -20.01
N GLU A 85 7.83 5.68 -20.29
CA GLU A 85 6.65 5.06 -20.90
C GLU A 85 5.74 4.41 -19.87
N ARG A 86 4.44 4.32 -20.19
CA ARG A 86 3.46 3.59 -19.38
C ARG A 86 3.65 2.09 -19.52
N LEU A 87 3.35 1.34 -18.46
CA LEU A 87 3.40 -0.11 -18.44
C LEU A 87 2.00 -0.74 -18.41
N PRO A 88 1.78 -1.84 -19.13
CA PRO A 88 2.73 -2.43 -20.09
C PRO A 88 2.87 -1.59 -21.37
N GLY A 89 4.07 -1.59 -21.95
CA GLY A 89 4.40 -0.95 -23.23
C GLY A 89 5.02 -1.95 -24.21
N ILE A 90 5.78 -1.47 -25.20
CA ILE A 90 6.51 -2.35 -26.13
C ILE A 90 7.54 -3.19 -25.37
N LEU A 91 8.26 -2.55 -24.44
CA LEU A 91 9.19 -3.21 -23.54
C LEU A 91 8.53 -3.50 -22.18
N ARG A 92 9.03 -4.53 -21.50
CA ARG A 92 8.59 -4.92 -20.14
C ARG A 92 9.23 -4.07 -19.04
N SER A 93 10.14 -3.17 -19.41
CA SER A 93 10.83 -2.25 -18.53
C SER A 93 11.01 -0.91 -19.23
N THR A 94 11.12 0.13 -18.42
CA THR A 94 11.16 1.52 -18.86
C THR A 94 11.99 2.32 -17.86
N GLN A 95 12.61 3.41 -18.31
CA GLN A 95 13.46 4.23 -17.46
C GLN A 95 12.61 5.04 -16.46
N ILE A 96 13.13 5.21 -15.25
CA ILE A 96 12.59 6.15 -14.27
C ILE A 96 13.06 7.57 -14.64
N ILE A 97 12.12 8.50 -14.82
CA ILE A 97 12.42 9.89 -15.20
C ILE A 97 12.27 10.86 -14.03
N SER A 98 11.53 10.48 -12.98
CA SER A 98 11.35 11.31 -11.81
C SER A 98 11.07 10.47 -10.57
N THR A 99 11.59 10.93 -9.44
CA THR A 99 11.30 10.38 -8.12
C THR A 99 10.97 11.53 -7.19
N SER A 100 9.84 11.44 -6.48
CA SER A 100 9.43 12.49 -5.55
C SER A 100 10.35 12.57 -4.31
N PRO A 101 10.33 13.72 -3.60
CA PRO A 101 10.75 13.76 -2.21
C PRO A 101 10.01 12.72 -1.35
N PRO A 102 10.61 12.28 -0.23
CA PRO A 102 9.97 11.31 0.66
C PRO A 102 8.73 11.92 1.33
N ILE A 103 7.64 11.16 1.33
CA ILE A 103 6.42 11.45 2.08
C ILE A 103 6.41 10.56 3.32
N TYR A 104 6.36 11.17 4.50
CA TYR A 104 6.37 10.46 5.77
C TYR A 104 4.95 10.22 6.28
N VAL A 105 4.57 8.96 6.40
CA VAL A 105 3.29 8.53 6.97
C VAL A 105 3.52 8.12 8.41
N ASN A 106 2.90 8.87 9.32
CA ASN A 106 2.97 8.60 10.76
C ASN A 106 2.07 7.41 11.18
N PRO A 107 2.25 6.86 12.40
CA PRO A 107 1.47 5.71 12.89
C PRO A 107 -0.05 5.88 12.83
N LEU A 108 -0.56 7.07 13.18
CA LEU A 108 -2.00 7.34 13.13
C LEU A 108 -2.52 7.30 11.69
N ARG A 109 -1.88 8.03 10.78
CA ARG A 109 -2.27 8.06 9.37
C ARG A 109 -2.17 6.67 8.75
N ARG A 110 -1.11 5.92 9.07
CA ARG A 110 -0.94 4.52 8.66
C ARG A 110 -2.12 3.67 9.12
N SER A 111 -2.55 3.83 10.37
CA SER A 111 -3.67 3.08 10.95
C SER A 111 -4.98 3.38 10.22
N VAL A 112 -5.25 4.67 9.94
CA VAL A 112 -6.41 5.09 9.14
C VAL A 112 -6.36 4.49 7.73
N ASP A 113 -5.23 4.62 7.03
CA ASP A 113 -5.08 4.11 5.68
C ASP A 113 -5.22 2.57 5.63
N GLN A 114 -4.79 1.86 6.69
CA GLN A 114 -4.93 0.41 6.81
C GLN A 114 -6.39 0.00 7.02
N MET A 115 -7.11 0.68 7.92
CA MET A 115 -8.53 0.43 8.15
C MET A 115 -9.37 0.70 6.90
N GLN A 116 -9.12 1.83 6.22
CA GLN A 116 -9.81 2.18 4.99
C GLN A 116 -9.57 1.15 3.88
N ARG A 117 -8.32 0.70 3.70
CA ARG A 117 -7.99 -0.38 2.75
C ARG A 117 -8.69 -1.67 3.10
N LYS A 118 -8.66 -2.11 4.36
CA LYS A 118 -9.33 -3.35 4.77
C LYS A 118 -10.84 -3.29 4.56
N ASN A 119 -11.47 -2.15 4.81
CA ASN A 119 -12.90 -1.94 4.56
C ASN A 119 -13.23 -2.00 3.06
N ALA A 120 -12.41 -1.38 2.22
CA ALA A 120 -12.58 -1.43 0.77
C ALA A 120 -12.42 -2.86 0.23
N GLU A 121 -11.40 -3.60 0.69
CA GLU A 121 -11.20 -5.01 0.33
C GLU A 121 -12.40 -5.89 0.72
N LEU A 122 -12.91 -5.73 1.94
CA LEU A 122 -14.09 -6.47 2.42
C LEU A 122 -15.32 -6.19 1.55
N MET A 123 -15.55 -4.92 1.21
CA MET A 123 -16.67 -4.51 0.36
C MET A 123 -16.53 -5.10 -1.05
N GLU A 124 -15.33 -5.07 -1.62
CA GLU A 124 -15.05 -5.64 -2.94
C GLU A 124 -15.26 -7.16 -2.95
N THR A 125 -14.74 -7.88 -1.96
CA THR A 125 -14.98 -9.33 -1.82
C THR A 125 -16.47 -9.63 -1.60
N ALA A 126 -17.20 -8.78 -0.87
CA ALA A 126 -18.65 -8.93 -0.70
C ALA A 126 -19.44 -8.76 -2.01
N LEU A 127 -19.07 -7.80 -2.85
CA LEU A 127 -19.66 -7.65 -4.18
C LEU A 127 -19.34 -8.86 -5.08
N LEU A 128 -18.15 -9.44 -4.98
CA LEU A 128 -17.82 -10.68 -5.70
C LEU A 128 -18.71 -11.85 -5.31
N VAL A 129 -19.19 -11.94 -4.06
CA VAL A 129 -20.16 -12.98 -3.63
C VAL A 129 -21.49 -12.87 -4.39
N LEU A 130 -21.90 -11.65 -4.77
CA LEU A 130 -23.10 -11.46 -5.58
C LEU A 130 -22.93 -11.97 -7.02
N LEU A 131 -21.69 -11.99 -7.52
CA LEU A 131 -21.35 -12.41 -8.88
C LEU A 131 -20.99 -13.90 -8.98
N ASP A 132 -20.16 -14.41 -8.06
CA ASP A 132 -19.76 -15.81 -7.93
C ASP A 132 -19.74 -16.24 -6.46
N ARG A 133 -20.87 -16.78 -6.03
CA ARG A 133 -21.09 -17.18 -4.63
C ARG A 133 -20.13 -18.28 -4.16
N LEU A 134 -19.83 -19.27 -4.98
CA LEU A 134 -19.12 -20.48 -4.51
C LEU A 134 -17.66 -20.18 -4.14
N HIS A 135 -16.98 -19.35 -4.93
CA HIS A 135 -15.57 -19.01 -4.66
C HIS A 135 -15.42 -17.87 -3.65
N ALA A 136 -16.28 -16.84 -3.72
CA ALA A 136 -16.09 -15.63 -2.94
C ALA A 136 -16.53 -15.77 -1.46
N VAL A 137 -17.49 -16.66 -1.12
CA VAL A 137 -17.98 -16.81 0.27
C VAL A 137 -16.86 -17.29 1.20
N LYS A 138 -16.02 -18.22 0.76
CA LYS A 138 -14.90 -18.73 1.56
C LYS A 138 -13.87 -17.63 1.84
N LYS A 139 -13.54 -16.84 0.81
CA LYS A 139 -12.61 -15.70 0.93
C LYS A 139 -13.17 -14.65 1.89
N LEU A 140 -14.42 -14.21 1.68
CA LEU A 140 -15.07 -13.21 2.52
C LEU A 140 -15.16 -13.66 3.98
N SER A 141 -15.53 -14.92 4.21
CA SER A 141 -15.65 -15.48 5.56
C SER A 141 -14.31 -15.45 6.30
N GLY A 142 -13.21 -15.77 5.61
CA GLY A 142 -11.85 -15.67 6.17
C GLY A 142 -11.45 -14.24 6.49
N GLU A 143 -11.74 -13.28 5.60
CA GLU A 143 -11.45 -11.86 5.81
C GLU A 143 -12.24 -11.28 7.00
N ILE A 144 -13.54 -11.56 7.09
CA ILE A 144 -14.39 -11.15 8.22
C ILE A 144 -13.85 -11.75 9.52
N LEU A 145 -13.54 -13.05 9.53
CA LEU A 145 -13.00 -13.72 10.71
C LEU A 145 -11.69 -13.07 11.16
N GLY A 146 -10.78 -12.74 10.24
CA GLY A 146 -9.52 -12.08 10.55
C GLY A 146 -9.68 -10.68 11.14
N VAL A 147 -10.73 -9.95 10.77
CA VAL A 147 -11.03 -8.61 11.31
C VAL A 147 -11.74 -8.69 12.66
N VAL A 148 -12.76 -9.55 12.78
CA VAL A 148 -13.58 -9.68 14.00
C VAL A 148 -12.84 -10.44 15.11
N ARG A 149 -12.00 -11.42 14.73
CA ARG A 149 -11.20 -12.24 15.66
C ARG A 149 -9.71 -12.17 15.31
N PRO A 150 -9.05 -11.02 15.55
CA PRO A 150 -7.67 -10.76 15.17
C PRO A 150 -6.68 -11.43 16.14
N ALA A 151 -6.61 -12.76 16.11
CA ALA A 151 -5.86 -13.57 17.09
C ALA A 151 -4.34 -13.36 17.11
N VAL A 152 -3.76 -12.78 16.06
CA VAL A 152 -2.31 -12.58 15.92
C VAL A 152 -1.91 -11.12 16.05
N MET A 153 -2.56 -10.24 15.28
CA MET A 153 -2.15 -8.84 15.14
C MET A 153 -2.90 -7.88 16.09
N GLY A 154 -3.68 -8.37 17.06
CA GLY A 154 -4.42 -7.58 18.06
C GLY A 154 -5.59 -6.74 17.52
N GLY A 155 -5.66 -6.53 16.20
CA GLY A 155 -6.72 -5.84 15.48
C GLY A 155 -6.95 -4.41 15.96
N VAL A 156 -8.23 -3.99 16.05
CA VAL A 156 -8.60 -2.59 16.29
C VAL A 156 -8.12 -2.08 17.65
N SER A 157 -8.01 -2.97 18.65
CA SER A 157 -7.50 -2.62 19.99
C SER A 157 -6.10 -2.01 19.99
N ASN A 158 -5.27 -2.30 18.96
CA ASN A 158 -3.94 -1.71 18.82
C ASN A 158 -3.96 -0.23 18.41
N TYR A 159 -5.08 0.26 17.88
CA TYR A 159 -5.27 1.66 17.50
C TYR A 159 -5.93 2.47 18.63
N GLU A 160 -6.54 1.79 19.60
CA GLU A 160 -7.15 2.44 20.75
C GLU A 160 -6.05 2.92 21.70
N VAL A 161 -5.92 4.25 21.79
CA VAL A 161 -5.02 4.90 22.74
C VAL A 161 -5.88 5.69 23.70
N THR A 162 -6.07 5.15 24.91
CA THR A 162 -6.74 5.88 25.98
C THR A 162 -5.76 6.92 26.53
N VAL A 163 -6.01 8.18 26.23
CA VAL A 163 -5.34 9.31 26.87
C VAL A 163 -6.22 9.70 28.05
N TRP A 164 -5.77 9.44 29.27
CA TRP A 164 -6.38 9.96 30.50
C TRP A 164 -5.71 11.28 30.88
#